data_AF-A0A4E0QMX1-F1
#
_entry.id   AF-A0A4E0QMX1-F1
#
_cell.length_a   1.000
_cell.length_b   1.000
_cell.length_c   1.000
_cell.angle_alpha   90.00
_cell.angle_beta   90.00
_cell.angle_gamma   90.00
#
_symmetry.space_group_name_H-M   'P 1'
#
loop_
_entity.id
_entity.type
_entity.pdbx_description
1 polymer ?
#
loop_
_entity_poly.entity_id
_entity_poly.type
_entity_poly.pdbx_seq_one_letter_code
_entity_poly.pdbx_strand_id
1 'polypeptide(L)'
;MINWHRLFGLALKDFFDGLYYDVELEKNLTVQEQYLDIVIIRKSVGNPPKTLPDGLENLSDHNLVTYKSLREPLDRWTLDELIGYYTIYRKQVSPDPKDLLPIEQFQLYAICTRKPQWLSHYKAKKKIKTGVHYYQPNSTIGCECRIAVV
;
A
#
# COMPACT_ATOMS: atom_id res chain seq x y z
N MET A 1 -9.85 -17.57 13.65
CA MET A 1 -8.92 -17.58 12.50
C MET A 1 -7.91 -16.45 12.73
N ILE A 2 -6.63 -16.63 12.39
CA ILE A 2 -5.61 -15.58 12.60
C ILE A 2 -5.90 -14.41 11.65
N ASN A 3 -5.98 -13.18 12.18
CA ASN A 3 -6.12 -11.97 11.37
C ASN A 3 -4.72 -11.51 10.91
N TRP A 4 -4.29 -12.05 9.77
CA TRP A 4 -2.96 -11.79 9.22
C TRP A 4 -2.73 -10.33 8.82
N HIS A 5 -3.77 -9.64 8.34
CA HIS A 5 -3.69 -8.22 8.02
C HIS A 5 -3.40 -7.35 9.24
N ARG A 6 -4.12 -7.61 10.34
CA ARG A 6 -3.88 -6.92 11.61
C ARG A 6 -2.49 -7.21 12.15
N LEU A 7 -2.04 -8.47 12.11
CA LEU A 7 -0.68 -8.82 12.54
C LEU A 7 0.38 -8.14 11.69
N PHE A 8 0.19 -8.11 10.37
CA PHE A 8 1.10 -7.45 9.44
C PHE A 8 1.25 -5.97 9.78
N GLY A 9 0.15 -5.24 9.93
CA GLY A 9 0.26 -3.82 10.22
C GLY A 9 0.66 -3.50 11.67
N LEU A 10 0.41 -4.40 12.65
CA LEU A 10 1.03 -4.29 13.97
C LEU A 10 2.55 -4.48 13.91
N ALA A 11 3.04 -5.41 13.10
CA ALA A 11 4.48 -5.60 12.89
C ALA A 11 5.12 -4.38 12.21
N LEU A 12 4.43 -3.76 11.25
CA LEU A 12 4.90 -2.49 10.68
C LEU A 12 4.91 -1.36 11.70
N LYS A 13 3.88 -1.27 12.54
CA LYS A 13 3.80 -0.26 13.60
C LYS A 13 4.93 -0.40 14.60
N ASP A 14 5.23 -1.63 15.01
CA ASP A 14 6.37 -1.94 15.88
C ASP A 14 7.71 -1.60 15.20
N PHE A 15 7.87 -1.95 13.92
CA PHE A 15 9.09 -1.65 13.16
C PHE A 15 9.36 -0.15 13.03
N PHE A 16 8.33 0.66 12.82
CA PHE A 16 8.45 2.11 12.64
C PHE A 16 8.35 2.90 13.96
N ASP A 17 8.22 2.24 15.11
CA ASP A 17 8.14 2.93 16.40
C ASP A 17 9.41 3.76 16.67
N GLY A 18 9.22 5.02 17.04
CA GLY A 18 10.32 5.98 17.24
C GLY A 18 11.04 6.45 15.96
N LEU A 19 10.59 6.02 14.78
CA LEU A 19 11.08 6.51 13.48
C LEU A 19 10.14 7.57 12.89
N TYR A 20 10.60 8.26 11.85
CA TYR A 20 9.84 9.31 11.18
C TYR A 20 8.66 8.81 10.32
N TYR A 21 8.19 7.57 10.49
CA TYR A 21 7.02 7.05 9.81
C TYR A 21 6.00 6.63 10.87
N ASP A 22 4.80 7.18 10.79
CA ASP A 22 3.66 6.79 11.59
C ASP A 22 2.81 5.78 10.84
N VAL A 23 2.34 4.74 11.54
CA VAL A 23 1.60 3.62 10.96
C VAL A 23 0.19 3.59 11.51
N GLU A 24 -0.76 3.86 10.63
CA GLU A 24 -2.18 3.75 10.91
C GLU A 24 -2.74 2.46 10.31
N LEU A 25 -3.31 1.64 11.19
CA LEU A 25 -4.15 0.53 10.80
C LEU A 25 -5.54 1.07 10.54
N GLU A 26 -5.94 1.18 9.29
CA GLU A 26 -7.29 1.61 9.02
C GLU A 26 -8.31 0.59 9.50
N LYS A 27 -9.38 1.10 10.12
CA LYS A 27 -10.52 0.33 10.56
C LYS A 27 -11.74 0.95 9.88
N ASN A 28 -12.47 0.14 9.11
CA ASN A 28 -13.63 0.62 8.33
C ASN A 28 -14.57 1.50 9.14
N LEU A 29 -14.98 2.61 8.54
CA LEU A 29 -15.98 3.55 9.05
C LEU A 29 -17.41 3.24 8.54
N THR A 30 -17.64 2.08 7.95
CA THR A 30 -18.95 1.64 7.45
C THR A 30 -19.54 0.52 8.31
N VAL A 31 -20.88 0.52 8.46
CA VAL A 31 -21.67 -0.49 9.18
C VAL A 31 -21.51 -1.90 8.61
N GLN A 32 -21.00 -2.01 7.38
CA GLN A 32 -20.65 -3.24 6.70
C GLN A 32 -19.12 -3.29 6.59
N GLU A 33 -18.50 -4.33 7.14
CA GLU A 33 -17.05 -4.57 7.02
C GLU A 33 -16.67 -4.65 5.53
N GLN A 34 -16.18 -3.55 4.95
CA GLN A 34 -15.50 -3.62 3.67
C GLN A 34 -14.09 -4.17 3.95
N TYR A 35 -13.61 -5.18 3.22
CA TYR A 35 -12.32 -5.82 3.53
C TYR A 35 -11.11 -4.97 3.08
N LEU A 36 -11.07 -3.71 3.48
CA LEU A 36 -9.96 -2.84 3.15
C LEU A 36 -8.86 -2.98 4.20
N ASP A 37 -8.04 -4.00 3.99
CA ASP A 37 -6.83 -4.31 4.74
C ASP A 37 -5.70 -3.33 4.40
N ILE A 38 -5.96 -2.03 4.54
CA ILE A 38 -4.99 -0.97 4.23
C ILE A 38 -4.26 -0.53 5.48
N VAL A 39 -2.94 -0.50 5.36
CA VAL A 39 -2.04 0.15 6.30
C VAL A 39 -1.56 1.43 5.66
N ILE A 40 -1.70 2.54 6.39
CA ILE A 40 -1.19 3.84 5.96
C ILE A 40 0.11 4.08 6.71
N ILE A 41 1.19 4.33 5.96
CA ILE A 41 2.48 4.74 6.49
C ILE A 41 2.68 6.20 6.08
N ARG A 42 2.60 7.11 7.04
CA ARG A 42 2.76 8.55 6.82
C ARG A 42 4.09 9.01 7.36
N LYS A 43 4.79 9.85 6.61
CA LYS A 43 6.00 10.50 7.11
C LYS A 43 5.61 11.52 8.18
N SER A 44 6.34 11.48 9.28
CA SER A 44 6.16 12.27 10.49
C SER A 44 7.52 12.80 10.94
N VAL A 45 7.58 13.38 12.14
CA VAL A 45 8.82 13.87 12.75
C VAL A 45 9.54 12.71 13.43
N GLY A 46 10.83 12.52 13.13
CA GLY A 46 11.64 11.48 13.77
C GLY A 46 12.95 11.23 13.03
N ASN A 47 13.62 10.12 13.39
CA ASN A 47 14.81 9.66 12.69
C ASN A 47 14.45 8.78 11.49
N PRO A 48 15.20 8.83 10.38
CA PRO A 48 15.02 7.91 9.29
C PRO A 48 15.41 6.47 9.68
N PRO A 49 14.71 5.42 9.19
CA PRO A 49 15.12 4.03 9.32
C PRO A 49 16.49 3.84 8.67
N LYS A 50 17.36 3.07 9.32
CA LYS A 50 18.66 2.68 8.74
C LYS A 50 18.48 1.77 7.51
N THR A 51 17.45 0.93 7.55
CA THR A 51 17.12 -0.05 6.50
C THR A 51 15.61 -0.13 6.39
N LEU A 52 15.09 -0.27 5.17
CA LEU A 52 13.67 -0.49 4.92
C LEU A 52 13.40 -1.96 4.55
N PRO A 53 12.21 -2.50 4.85
CA PRO A 53 11.83 -3.83 4.41
C PRO A 53 11.85 -3.95 2.88
N ASP A 54 12.12 -5.16 2.39
CA ASP A 54 12.11 -5.45 0.97
C ASP A 54 10.75 -5.08 0.33
N GLY A 55 10.80 -4.30 -0.74
CA GLY A 55 9.63 -3.79 -1.45
C GLY A 55 9.12 -2.44 -0.97
N LEU A 56 9.58 -1.93 0.19
CA LEU A 56 9.21 -0.62 0.75
C LEU A 56 10.36 0.41 0.68
N GLU A 57 11.30 0.29 -0.25
CA GLU A 57 12.51 1.13 -0.28
C GLU A 57 12.27 2.55 -0.82
N ASN A 58 11.09 2.82 -1.38
CA ASN A 58 10.75 4.12 -1.98
C ASN A 58 9.52 4.73 -1.32
N LEU A 59 9.44 4.64 0.01
CA LEU A 59 8.36 5.29 0.75
C LEU A 59 8.39 6.81 0.49
N SER A 60 7.22 7.38 0.19
CA SER A 60 7.00 8.82 0.06
C SER A 60 6.38 9.36 1.36
N ASP A 61 5.78 10.54 1.30
CA ASP A 61 5.15 11.19 2.45
C ASP A 61 3.88 10.45 2.90
N HIS A 62 3.13 9.90 1.94
CA HIS A 62 1.95 9.09 2.17
C HIS A 62 2.06 7.75 1.44
N ASN A 63 1.93 6.64 2.16
CA ASN A 63 2.06 5.32 1.57
C ASN A 63 0.89 4.45 1.98
N LEU A 64 0.22 3.87 1.00
CA LEU A 64 -0.91 2.99 1.22
C LEU A 64 -0.51 1.57 0.86
N VAL A 65 -0.67 0.66 1.81
CA VAL A 65 -0.22 -0.71 1.69
C VAL A 65 -1.41 -1.63 1.87
N THR A 66 -1.73 -2.45 0.87
CA THR A 66 -2.60 -3.62 1.07
C THR A 66 -1.73 -4.86 1.26
N TYR A 67 -2.14 -5.75 2.16
CA TYR A 67 -1.51 -7.05 2.35
C TYR A 67 -2.51 -8.16 2.00
N LYS A 68 -2.03 -9.27 1.45
CA LYS A 68 -2.82 -10.50 1.26
C LYS A 68 -2.04 -11.74 1.69
N SER A 69 -2.62 -12.49 2.63
CA SER A 69 -1.99 -13.69 3.19
C SER A 69 -2.00 -14.87 2.21
N LEU A 70 -1.36 -15.99 2.55
CA LEU A 70 -1.30 -17.18 1.68
C LEU A 70 -2.68 -17.70 1.25
N ARG A 71 -3.70 -17.51 2.09
CA ARG A 71 -5.08 -17.99 1.85
C ARG A 71 -5.92 -16.99 1.06
N GLU A 72 -5.41 -15.80 0.80
CA GLU A 72 -6.12 -14.71 0.14
C GLU A 72 -5.37 -14.34 -1.14
N PRO A 73 -5.98 -14.48 -2.33
CA PRO A 73 -5.32 -14.09 -3.55
C PRO A 73 -5.23 -12.56 -3.64
N LEU A 74 -4.07 -12.04 -4.05
CA LEU A 74 -4.00 -10.69 -4.59
C LEU A 74 -4.53 -10.73 -6.03
N ASP A 75 -5.74 -10.22 -6.26
CA ASP A 75 -6.35 -10.10 -7.58
C ASP A 75 -6.34 -8.65 -8.08
N ARG A 76 -6.84 -8.44 -9.30
CA ARG A 76 -6.89 -7.09 -9.90
C ARG A 76 -7.90 -6.19 -9.20
N TRP A 77 -9.00 -6.77 -8.72
CA TRP A 77 -10.03 -6.05 -7.99
C TRP A 77 -9.47 -5.40 -6.71
N THR A 78 -8.66 -6.14 -5.95
CA THR A 78 -7.95 -5.61 -4.77
C THR A 78 -7.09 -4.39 -5.11
N LEU A 79 -6.46 -4.37 -6.29
CA LEU A 79 -5.66 -3.22 -6.74
C LEU A 79 -6.55 -2.04 -7.14
N ASP A 80 -7.66 -2.30 -7.83
CA ASP A 80 -8.65 -1.27 -8.17
C ASP A 80 -9.26 -0.64 -6.91
N GLU A 81 -9.52 -1.44 -5.88
CA GLU A 81 -9.96 -0.98 -4.56
C GLU A 81 -8.90 -0.12 -3.87
N LEU A 82 -7.63 -0.55 -3.87
CA LEU A 82 -6.52 0.24 -3.32
C LEU A 82 -6.39 1.61 -4.01
N ILE A 83 -6.52 1.64 -5.34
CA ILE A 83 -6.49 2.89 -6.12
C ILE A 83 -7.69 3.77 -5.76
N GLY A 84 -8.89 3.18 -5.70
CA GLY A 84 -10.11 3.86 -5.29
C GLY A 84 -9.94 4.51 -3.92
N TYR A 85 -9.40 3.75 -2.96
CA TYR A 85 -9.13 4.24 -1.62
C TYR A 85 -8.10 5.37 -1.59
N TYR A 86 -7.01 5.23 -2.33
CA TYR A 86 -6.04 6.31 -2.52
C TYR A 86 -6.71 7.62 -2.97
N THR A 87 -7.66 7.56 -3.92
CA THR A 87 -8.34 8.78 -4.37
C THR A 87 -9.16 9.45 -3.27
N ILE A 88 -9.74 8.68 -2.36
CA ILE A 88 -10.51 9.18 -1.22
C ILE A 88 -9.55 9.75 -0.17
N TYR A 89 -8.54 8.97 0.20
CA TYR A 89 -7.53 9.36 1.18
C TYR A 89 -6.81 10.65 0.77
N ARG A 90 -6.38 10.76 -0.49
CA ARG A 90 -5.73 11.98 -1.01
C ARG A 90 -6.62 13.21 -0.84
N LYS A 91 -7.93 13.10 -1.05
CA LYS A 91 -8.87 14.21 -0.83
C LYS A 91 -9.01 14.56 0.66
N GLN A 92 -8.91 13.59 1.56
CA GLN A 92 -9.02 13.81 3.00
C GLN A 92 -7.78 14.50 3.58
N VAL A 93 -6.58 14.15 3.10
CA VAL A 93 -5.32 14.73 3.59
C VAL A 93 -4.92 16.02 2.88
N SER A 94 -5.54 16.32 1.74
CA SER A 94 -5.31 17.59 1.05
C SER A 94 -5.98 18.75 1.78
N PRO A 95 -5.34 19.93 1.85
CA PRO A 95 -5.92 21.10 2.52
C PRO A 95 -7.26 21.55 1.92
N ASP A 96 -7.40 21.43 0.60
CA ASP A 96 -8.63 21.75 -0.15
C ASP A 96 -8.92 20.61 -1.15
N PRO A 97 -10.16 20.08 -1.23
CA PRO A 97 -10.55 19.10 -2.25
C PRO A 97 -10.37 19.56 -3.71
N LYS A 98 -10.25 20.87 -3.95
CA LYS A 98 -9.95 21.48 -5.26
C LYS A 98 -8.46 21.68 -5.51
N ASP A 99 -7.63 21.60 -4.48
CA ASP A 99 -6.17 21.71 -4.56
C ASP A 99 -5.53 20.48 -3.89
N LEU A 100 -5.48 19.40 -4.67
CA LEU A 100 -5.02 18.11 -4.18
C LEU A 100 -3.49 18.08 -4.11
N LEU A 101 -2.95 17.52 -3.01
CA LEU A 101 -1.51 17.27 -2.85
C LEU A 101 -0.92 16.55 -4.07
N PRO A 102 0.34 16.83 -4.48
CA PRO A 102 0.96 16.21 -5.65
C PRO A 102 0.97 14.68 -5.60
N ILE A 103 0.88 14.02 -6.76
CA ILE A 103 0.83 12.54 -6.85
C ILE A 103 2.13 11.92 -6.33
N GLU A 104 3.24 12.62 -6.49
CA GLU A 104 4.59 12.19 -6.10
C GLU A 104 4.74 12.02 -4.58
N GLN A 105 3.87 12.66 -3.80
CA GLN A 105 3.79 12.49 -2.35
C GLN A 105 3.12 11.18 -1.93
N PHE A 106 2.55 10.43 -2.88
CA PHE A 106 1.82 9.19 -2.61
C PHE A 106 2.51 7.98 -3.25
N GLN A 107 2.50 6.85 -2.55
CA GLN A 107 2.93 5.57 -3.08
C GLN A 107 1.96 4.45 -2.69
N LEU A 108 1.70 3.55 -3.64
CA LEU A 108 0.82 2.41 -3.44
C LEU A 108 1.62 1.11 -3.43
N TYR A 109 1.32 0.25 -2.48
CA TYR A 109 1.97 -1.04 -2.30
C TYR A 109 0.94 -2.15 -2.16
N ALA A 110 1.21 -3.27 -2.80
CA ALA A 110 0.49 -4.52 -2.61
C ALA A 110 1.47 -5.63 -2.24
N ILE A 111 1.38 -6.11 -1.01
CA ILE A 111 2.27 -7.14 -0.47
C ILE A 111 1.48 -8.44 -0.41
N CYS A 112 2.04 -9.52 -0.96
CA CYS A 112 1.35 -10.80 -0.98
C CYS A 112 2.31 -11.96 -0.73
N THR A 113 1.87 -12.94 0.04
CA THR A 113 2.66 -14.16 0.29
C THR A 113 2.45 -15.19 -0.81
N ARG A 114 1.29 -15.17 -1.47
CA ARG A 114 1.00 -16.03 -2.62
C ARG A 114 1.29 -15.27 -3.91
N LYS A 115 2.21 -15.78 -4.74
CA LYS A 115 2.50 -15.19 -6.06
C LYS A 115 1.21 -15.06 -6.90
N PRO A 116 0.84 -13.85 -7.35
CA PRO A 116 -0.35 -13.64 -8.17
C PRO A 116 -0.11 -14.20 -9.58
N GLN A 117 -0.90 -15.21 -9.97
CA GLN A 117 -0.74 -15.86 -11.29
C GLN A 117 -1.03 -14.89 -12.44
N TRP A 118 -1.99 -13.97 -12.30
CA TRP A 118 -2.32 -13.00 -13.35
C TRP A 118 -1.17 -12.03 -13.66
N LEU A 119 -0.24 -11.83 -12.72
CA LEU A 119 0.91 -10.94 -12.90
C LEU A 119 1.89 -11.51 -13.94
N SER A 120 1.98 -12.83 -14.14
CA SER A 120 2.83 -13.41 -15.18
C SER A 120 2.39 -12.98 -16.59
N HIS A 121 1.08 -12.82 -16.79
CA HIS A 121 0.44 -12.50 -18.06
C HIS A 121 0.24 -10.99 -18.31
N TYR A 122 0.48 -10.17 -17.29
CA TYR A 122 0.32 -8.72 -17.42
C TYR A 122 1.50 -8.08 -18.17
N LYS A 123 1.20 -7.39 -19.27
CA LYS A 123 2.21 -6.81 -20.19
C LYS A 123 2.90 -5.58 -19.61
N ALA A 124 2.18 -4.73 -18.87
CA ALA A 124 2.71 -3.50 -18.29
C ALA A 124 3.28 -3.73 -16.88
N LYS A 125 4.16 -4.72 -16.74
CA LYS A 125 4.92 -4.92 -15.51
C LYS A 125 6.39 -4.60 -15.74
N LYS A 126 6.98 -3.85 -14.81
CA LYS A 126 8.43 -3.64 -14.76
C LYS A 126 8.96 -4.38 -13.55
N LYS A 127 9.81 -5.38 -13.76
CA LYS A 127 10.50 -6.05 -12.65
C LYS A 127 11.54 -5.07 -12.09
N ILE A 128 11.49 -4.81 -10.78
CA ILE A 128 12.50 -3.99 -10.08
C ILE A 128 13.61 -4.91 -9.58
N LYS A 129 13.23 -5.92 -8.81
CA LYS A 129 14.11 -6.94 -8.26
C LYS A 129 13.36 -8.27 -8.10
N THR A 130 14.01 -9.30 -7.59
CA THR A 130 13.33 -10.57 -7.30
C THR A 130 12.20 -10.34 -6.31
N GLY A 131 11.00 -10.84 -6.63
CA GLY A 131 9.79 -10.65 -5.81
C GLY A 131 9.10 -9.29 -5.97
N VAL A 132 9.74 -8.26 -6.55
CA VAL A 132 9.17 -6.89 -6.61
C VAL A 132 8.92 -6.43 -8.04
N HIS A 133 7.69 -6.00 -8.31
CA HIS A 133 7.18 -5.60 -9.61
C HIS A 133 6.41 -4.28 -9.53
N TYR A 134 6.54 -3.42 -10.52
CA TYR A 134 5.58 -2.35 -10.75
C TYR A 134 4.37 -2.88 -11.51
N TYR A 135 3.19 -2.46 -11.05
CA TYR A 135 1.92 -2.55 -11.72
C TYR A 135 1.45 -1.13 -12.04
N GLN A 136 1.32 -0.83 -13.32
CA GLN A 136 0.67 0.37 -13.78
C GLN A 136 -0.75 0.00 -14.22
N PRO A 137 -1.79 0.46 -13.51
CA PRO A 137 -3.17 0.24 -13.94
C PRO A 137 -3.42 0.97 -15.25
N ASN A 138 -4.35 0.46 -16.07
CA ASN A 138 -4.78 1.14 -17.30
C ASN A 138 -5.57 2.44 -17.04
N SER A 139 -5.63 2.90 -15.78
CA SER A 139 -6.33 4.10 -15.36
C SER A 139 -5.54 5.37 -15.73
N THR A 140 -6.26 6.42 -16.13
CA THR A 140 -5.72 7.76 -16.44
C THR A 140 -5.07 8.48 -15.24
N ILE A 141 -5.12 7.87 -14.05
CA ILE A 141 -4.73 8.49 -12.76
C ILE A 141 -3.20 8.52 -12.59
N GLY A 142 -2.42 7.87 -13.48
CA GLY A 142 -0.95 7.96 -13.49
C GLY A 142 -0.25 7.37 -12.25
N CYS A 143 -0.99 6.72 -11.35
CA CYS A 143 -0.45 6.14 -10.13
C CYS A 143 0.08 4.73 -10.39
N GLU A 144 1.33 4.48 -9.99
CA GLU A 144 1.95 3.17 -10.05
C GLU A 144 1.79 2.46 -8.69
N CYS A 145 1.56 1.16 -8.71
CA CYS A 145 1.54 0.32 -7.52
C CYS A 145 2.73 -0.63 -7.54
N ARG A 146 3.48 -0.71 -6.43
CA ARG A 146 4.53 -1.71 -6.24
C ARG A 146 3.95 -2.97 -5.63
N ILE A 147 4.05 -4.07 -6.37
CA ILE A 147 3.68 -5.41 -5.90
C ILE A 147 4.94 -6.11 -5.37
N ALA A 148 4.95 -6.43 -4.09
CA ALA A 148 5.98 -7.24 -3.46
C ALA A 148 5.43 -8.64 -3.12
N VAL A 149 6.12 -9.67 -3.60
CA VAL A 149 5.86 -11.07 -3.29
C VAL A 149 6.92 -11.52 -2.29
N VAL A 150 6.49 -11.76 -1.04
CA VAL A 150 7.35 -12.09 0.12
C VAL A 150 7.12 -13.51 0.63
#